data_AF-A0A1G4ZGX8-F1
#
_entry.id   AF-A0A1G4ZGX8-F1
#
_cell.length_a   1.000
_cell.length_b   1.000
_cell.length_c   1.000
_cell.angle_alpha   90.00
_cell.angle_beta   90.00
_cell.angle_gamma   90.00
#
_symmetry.space_group_name_H-M   'P 1'
#
loop_
_entity.id
_entity.type
_entity.pdbx_description
1 polymer ?
#
loop_
_entity_poly.entity_id
_entity_poly.type
_entity_poly.pdbx_seq_one_letter_code
_entity_poly.pdbx_strand_id
1 'polypeptide(L)'
;MTMNRPRWVLLLLGASFFVAGVADAFLPPLRGKDYTVVDVVHAFVIGALCYTWCRAEALARGVVPPGRSALVAGLFPLLGLPIYFFRTRPWRLALVATLWALGFLLAGLLLSAAGTLLTEQVLVRR
;
A
#
# COMPACT_ATOMS: atom_id res chain seq x y z
N MET A 1 -19.01 4.60 -18.24
CA MET A 1 -18.22 5.41 -17.28
C MET A 1 -16.79 4.93 -17.30
N THR A 2 -15.87 5.62 -17.98
CA THR A 2 -14.46 5.24 -18.00
C THR A 2 -13.82 5.66 -16.68
N MET A 3 -13.49 4.70 -15.82
CA MET A 3 -12.93 4.97 -14.51
C MET A 3 -11.52 5.56 -14.65
N ASN A 4 -11.24 6.69 -13.98
CA ASN A 4 -9.96 7.39 -14.10
C ASN A 4 -8.79 6.47 -13.70
N ARG A 5 -7.73 6.45 -14.52
CA ARG A 5 -6.53 5.61 -14.37
C ARG A 5 -5.98 5.53 -12.93
N PRO A 6 -5.89 6.63 -12.15
CA PRO A 6 -5.41 6.57 -10.76
C PRO A 6 -6.31 5.74 -9.83
N ARG A 7 -7.63 5.79 -10.01
CA ARG A 7 -8.59 5.02 -9.19
C ARG A 7 -8.45 3.53 -9.45
N TRP A 8 -8.24 3.16 -10.72
CA TRP A 8 -7.95 1.77 -11.09
C TRP A 8 -6.68 1.24 -10.43
N VAL A 9 -5.60 2.03 -10.39
CA VAL A 9 -4.36 1.61 -9.72
C VAL A 9 -4.56 1.46 -8.20
N LEU A 10 -5.37 2.32 -7.55
CA LEU A 10 -5.72 2.14 -6.13
C LEU A 10 -6.54 0.88 -5.88
N LEU A 11 -7.47 0.54 -6.77
CA LEU A 11 -8.23 -0.70 -6.67
C LEU A 11 -7.32 -1.92 -6.85
N LEU A 12 -6.39 -1.89 -7.80
CA LEU A 12 -5.39 -2.94 -7.97
C LEU A 12 -4.49 -3.06 -6.73
N LEU A 13 -4.10 -1.94 -6.13
CA LEU A 13 -3.34 -1.93 -4.89
C LEU A 13 -4.14 -2.59 -3.76
N GLY A 14 -5.39 -2.18 -3.54
CA GLY A 14 -6.27 -2.81 -2.54
C GLY A 14 -6.50 -4.30 -2.80
N ALA A 15 -6.75 -4.69 -4.05
CA ALA A 15 -6.91 -6.08 -4.45
C ALA A 15 -5.62 -6.89 -4.21
N SER A 16 -4.45 -6.30 -4.42
CA SER A 16 -3.17 -6.98 -4.15
C SER A 16 -3.00 -7.33 -2.67
N PHE A 17 -3.42 -6.46 -1.75
CA PHE A 17 -3.41 -6.75 -0.30
C PHE A 17 -4.35 -7.90 0.06
N PHE A 18 -5.55 -7.93 -0.53
CA PHE A 18 -6.49 -9.03 -0.32
C PHE A 18 -5.93 -10.36 -0.83
N VAL A 19 -5.43 -10.38 -2.07
CA VAL A 19 -4.86 -11.60 -2.68
C VAL A 19 -3.63 -12.08 -1.92
N ALA A 20 -2.73 -11.17 -1.52
CA ALA A 20 -1.55 -11.52 -0.74
C ALA A 20 -1.94 -12.10 0.62
N GLY A 21 -2.86 -11.46 1.36
CA GLY A 21 -3.31 -11.97 2.66
C GLY A 21 -4.01 -13.33 2.58
N VAL A 22 -4.79 -13.58 1.53
CA VAL A 22 -5.38 -14.91 1.28
C VAL A 22 -4.30 -15.94 0.97
N ALA A 23 -3.33 -15.60 0.10
CA ALA A 23 -2.25 -16.51 -0.26
C ALA A 23 -1.33 -16.84 0.92
N ASP A 24 -1.07 -15.85 1.79
CA ASP A 24 -0.22 -15.98 2.98
C ASP A 24 -0.78 -17.01 3.96
N ALA A 25 -2.11 -17.10 4.08
CA ALA A 25 -2.78 -18.10 4.93
C ALA A 25 -2.52 -19.56 4.52
N PHE A 26 -2.02 -19.82 3.29
CA PHE A 26 -1.75 -21.17 2.79
C PHE A 26 -0.26 -21.50 2.71
N LEU A 27 0.63 -20.57 3.05
CA LEU A 27 2.08 -20.75 2.88
C LEU A 27 2.80 -20.71 4.23
N PRO A 28 3.77 -21.61 4.47
CA PRO A 28 4.53 -21.59 5.70
C PRO A 28 5.48 -20.37 5.75
N PRO A 29 5.74 -19.83 6.95
CA PRO A 29 6.75 -18.78 7.15
C PRO A 29 8.13 -19.22 6.68
N LEU A 30 8.94 -18.26 6.22
CA LEU A 30 10.36 -18.51 5.94
C LEU A 30 11.08 -18.91 7.23
N ARG A 31 12.00 -19.88 7.14
CA ARG A 31 12.70 -20.44 8.33
C ARG A 31 13.27 -19.33 9.22
N GLY A 32 12.78 -19.28 10.46
CA GLY A 32 13.21 -18.34 11.49
C GLY A 32 12.71 -16.90 11.30
N LYS A 33 11.68 -16.67 10.48
CA LYS A 33 11.11 -15.35 10.21
C LYS A 33 9.58 -15.36 10.23
N ASP A 34 9.01 -14.22 10.56
CA ASP A 34 7.55 -14.02 10.66
C ASP A 34 6.91 -13.57 9.33
N TYR A 35 7.62 -13.74 8.20
CA TYR A 35 7.11 -13.39 6.86
C TYR A 35 7.31 -14.53 5.86
N THR A 36 6.48 -14.58 4.84
CA THR A 36 6.54 -15.57 3.76
C THR A 36 7.19 -15.02 2.49
N VAL A 37 7.34 -15.87 1.48
CA VAL A 37 7.78 -15.45 0.14
C VAL A 37 6.75 -14.51 -0.51
N VAL A 38 5.46 -14.66 -0.17
CA VAL A 38 4.40 -13.79 -0.70
C VAL A 38 4.60 -12.36 -0.23
N ASP A 39 4.95 -12.14 1.03
CA ASP A 39 5.23 -10.79 1.56
C ASP A 39 6.34 -10.09 0.79
N VAL A 40 7.42 -10.82 0.47
CA VAL A 40 8.55 -10.29 -0.28
C VAL A 40 8.13 -9.88 -1.69
N VAL A 41 7.43 -10.77 -2.40
CA VAL A 41 6.93 -10.48 -3.76
C VAL A 41 5.92 -9.33 -3.72
N HIS A 42 5.03 -9.33 -2.73
CA HIS A 42 4.00 -8.31 -2.58
C HIS A 42 4.59 -6.94 -2.27
N ALA A 43 5.69 -6.85 -1.53
CA ALA A 43 6.42 -5.59 -1.33
C ALA A 43 6.89 -4.97 -2.66
N PHE A 44 7.40 -5.76 -3.60
CA PHE A 44 7.76 -5.28 -4.95
C PHE A 44 6.53 -4.83 -5.75
N VAL A 45 5.42 -5.57 -5.65
CA VAL A 45 4.16 -5.22 -6.30
C VAL A 45 3.61 -3.90 -5.75
N ILE A 46 3.61 -3.71 -4.43
CA ILE A 46 3.21 -2.46 -3.77
C ILE A 46 4.07 -1.31 -4.30
N GLY A 47 5.39 -1.48 -4.35
CA GLY A 47 6.29 -0.44 -4.85
C GLY A 47 6.01 -0.05 -6.31
N ALA A 48 5.81 -1.02 -7.18
CA ALA A 48 5.45 -0.78 -8.58
C ALA A 48 4.08 -0.08 -8.71
N LEU A 49 3.09 -0.48 -7.93
CA LEU A 49 1.76 0.13 -7.92
C LEU A 49 1.78 1.55 -7.33
N CYS A 50 2.55 1.82 -6.28
CA CYS A 50 2.74 3.16 -5.74
C CYS A 50 3.41 4.10 -6.76
N TYR A 51 4.48 3.64 -7.43
CA TYR A 51 5.13 4.40 -8.50
C TYR A 51 4.15 4.73 -9.64
N THR A 52 3.44 3.72 -10.15
CA THR A 52 2.49 3.89 -11.26
C THR A 52 1.31 4.77 -10.87
N TRP A 53 0.84 4.68 -9.62
CA TRP A 53 -0.20 5.56 -9.09
C TRP A 53 0.26 7.01 -9.06
N CYS A 54 1.43 7.31 -8.48
CA CYS A 54 1.97 8.67 -8.41
C CYS A 54 2.13 9.30 -9.80
N ARG A 55 2.54 8.50 -10.80
CA ARG A 55 2.64 8.93 -12.21
C ARG A 55 1.26 9.20 -12.82
N ALA A 56 0.33 8.27 -12.71
CA ALA A 56 -1.02 8.40 -13.27
C ALA A 56 -1.78 9.57 -12.65
N GLU A 57 -1.60 9.79 -11.36
CA GLU A 57 -2.30 10.79 -10.59
C GLU A 57 -1.77 12.21 -10.88
N ALA A 58 -0.46 12.38 -10.99
CA ALA A 58 0.14 13.66 -11.39
C ALA A 58 -0.31 14.05 -12.81
N LEU A 59 -0.32 13.09 -13.75
CA LEU A 59 -0.83 13.30 -15.11
C LEU A 59 -2.31 13.69 -15.11
N ALA A 60 -3.14 13.04 -14.28
CA ALA A 60 -4.57 13.36 -14.17
C ALA A 60 -4.83 14.77 -13.60
N ARG A 61 -3.87 15.33 -12.86
CA ARG A 61 -3.94 16.71 -12.34
C ARG A 61 -3.23 17.75 -13.19
N GLY A 62 -2.64 17.35 -14.32
CA GLY A 62 -1.87 18.26 -15.17
C GLY A 62 -0.57 18.76 -14.53
N VAL A 63 -0.07 18.08 -13.48
CA VAL A 63 1.19 18.42 -12.82
C VAL A 63 2.31 17.62 -13.46
N VAL A 64 3.47 18.24 -13.73
CA VAL A 64 4.64 17.54 -14.28
C VAL A 64 4.98 16.37 -13.35
N PRO A 65 4.88 15.11 -13.81
CA PRO A 65 5.00 13.95 -12.94
C PRO A 65 6.43 13.86 -12.39
N PRO A 66 6.63 14.05 -11.09
CA PRO A 66 7.97 14.14 -10.53
C PRO A 66 8.61 12.75 -10.49
N GLY A 67 9.44 12.45 -11.49
CA GLY A 67 10.05 11.12 -11.65
C GLY A 67 10.80 10.66 -10.40
N ARG A 68 11.57 11.55 -9.77
CA ARG A 68 12.35 11.23 -8.56
C ARG A 68 11.47 10.96 -7.34
N SER A 69 10.46 11.78 -7.05
CA SER A 69 9.60 11.53 -5.87
C SER A 69 8.62 10.37 -6.09
N ALA A 70 8.19 10.11 -7.32
CA ALA A 70 7.44 8.89 -7.64
C ALA A 70 8.30 7.64 -7.43
N LEU A 71 9.58 7.66 -7.80
CA LEU A 71 10.51 6.55 -7.52
C LEU A 71 10.70 6.35 -6.01
N VAL A 72 10.88 7.43 -5.25
CA VAL A 72 10.97 7.34 -3.78
C VAL A 72 9.67 6.79 -3.18
N ALA A 73 8.50 7.15 -3.72
CA ALA A 73 7.20 6.57 -3.31
C ALA A 73 7.06 5.09 -3.65
N GLY A 74 7.73 4.60 -4.71
CA GLY A 74 7.77 3.17 -5.01
C GLY A 74 8.75 2.39 -4.14
N LEU A 75 9.95 2.94 -3.91
CA LEU A 75 11.00 2.29 -3.11
C LEU A 75 10.69 2.28 -1.61
N PHE A 76 10.17 3.40 -1.12
CA PHE A 76 9.87 3.61 0.29
C PHE A 76 8.47 4.23 0.43
N PRO A 77 7.39 3.46 0.27
CA PRO A 77 6.03 4.00 0.26
C PRO A 77 5.70 4.85 1.50
N LEU A 78 6.18 4.44 2.68
CA LEU A 78 5.97 5.15 3.95
C LEU A 78 6.50 6.59 3.96
N LEU A 79 7.65 6.84 3.33
CA LEU A 79 8.28 8.17 3.29
C LEU A 79 8.02 8.89 1.96
N GLY A 80 8.02 8.14 0.86
CA GLY A 80 7.92 8.66 -0.47
C GLY A 80 6.53 9.16 -0.84
N LEU A 81 5.44 8.55 -0.34
CA LEU A 81 4.08 9.09 -0.51
C LEU A 81 3.92 10.48 0.15
N PRO A 82 4.32 10.68 1.43
CA PRO A 82 4.37 12.02 2.02
C PRO A 82 5.19 13.01 1.19
N ILE A 83 6.43 12.65 0.83
CA ILE A 83 7.31 13.52 0.03
C ILE A 83 6.64 13.89 -1.31
N TYR A 84 5.99 12.93 -1.96
CA TYR A 84 5.24 13.13 -3.20
C TYR A 84 4.06 14.10 -3.00
N PHE A 85 3.28 13.96 -1.92
CA PHE A 85 2.16 14.84 -1.63
C PHE A 85 2.61 16.28 -1.39
N PHE A 86 3.62 16.48 -0.55
CA PHE A 86 4.14 17.81 -0.27
C PHE A 86 4.80 18.48 -1.48
N ARG A 87 5.27 17.70 -2.47
CA ARG A 87 5.83 18.23 -3.72
C ARG A 87 4.79 18.53 -4.79
N THR A 88 3.64 17.86 -4.78
CA THR A 88 2.65 17.96 -5.87
C THR A 88 1.37 18.69 -5.47
N ARG A 89 1.18 18.99 -4.18
CA ARG A 89 -0.04 19.60 -3.66
C ARG A 89 0.29 20.77 -2.71
N PRO A 90 -0.65 21.72 -2.52
CA PRO A 90 -0.56 22.71 -1.45
C PRO A 90 -0.42 22.04 -0.08
N TRP A 91 0.34 22.66 0.84
CA TRP A 91 0.67 22.11 2.16
C TRP A 91 -0.53 21.51 2.92
N ARG A 92 -1.67 22.22 2.95
CA ARG A 92 -2.89 21.76 3.65
C ARG A 92 -3.44 20.46 3.06
N LEU A 93 -3.52 20.37 1.74
CA LEU A 93 -4.01 19.18 1.05
C LEU A 93 -3.02 18.02 1.12
N ALA A 94 -1.72 18.31 1.13
CA ALA A 94 -0.68 17.32 1.32
C ALA A 94 -0.73 16.69 2.72
N LEU A 95 -0.91 17.52 3.76
CA LEU A 95 -1.06 17.05 5.14
C LEU A 95 -2.29 16.14 5.28
N VAL A 96 -3.46 16.59 4.81
CA VAL A 96 -4.69 15.79 4.85
C VAL A 96 -4.53 14.47 4.10
N ALA A 97 -3.91 14.48 2.92
CA ALA A 97 -3.66 13.25 2.16
C ALA A 97 -2.71 12.29 2.87
N THR A 98 -1.67 12.83 3.53
CA THR A 98 -0.73 12.05 4.32
C THR A 98 -1.43 11.43 5.54
N LEU A 99 -2.29 12.17 6.22
CA LEU A 99 -3.09 11.66 7.34
C LEU A 99 -4.06 10.57 6.90
N TRP A 100 -4.70 10.69 5.73
CA TRP A 100 -5.53 9.63 5.17
C TRP A 100 -4.72 8.37 4.84
N ALA A 101 -3.54 8.53 4.24
CA ALA A 101 -2.66 7.39 3.95
C ALA A 101 -2.20 6.70 5.24
N LEU A 102 -1.84 7.48 6.27
CA LEU A 102 -1.48 6.97 7.59
C LEU A 102 -2.67 6.26 8.26
N GLY A 103 -3.86 6.87 8.23
CA GLY A 103 -5.08 6.27 8.76
C GLY A 103 -5.43 4.95 8.08
N PHE A 104 -5.29 4.87 6.76
CA PHE A 104 -5.47 3.63 6.02
C PHE A 104 -4.45 2.55 6.45
N LEU A 105 -3.19 2.93 6.62
CA LEU A 105 -2.15 2.02 7.08
C LEU A 105 -2.41 1.50 8.49
N LEU A 106 -2.81 2.38 9.42
CA LEU A 106 -3.19 2.00 10.77
C LEU A 106 -4.42 1.08 10.78
N ALA A 107 -5.44 1.37 9.97
CA ALA A 107 -6.59 0.50 9.83
C ALA A 107 -6.22 -0.89 9.30
N GLY A 108 -5.33 -0.96 8.30
CA GLY A 108 -4.80 -2.22 7.78
C GLY A 108 -4.03 -3.03 8.83
N LEU A 109 -3.16 -2.35 9.61
CA LEU A 109 -2.43 -2.97 10.72
C LEU A 109 -3.37 -3.51 11.79
N LEU A 110 -4.38 -2.74 12.19
CA LEU A 110 -5.39 -3.16 13.16
C LEU A 110 -6.18 -4.38 12.66
N LEU A 111 -6.57 -4.38 11.38
CA LEU A 111 -7.29 -5.50 10.78
C LEU A 111 -6.41 -6.76 10.73
N SER A 112 -5.13 -6.61 10.39
CA SER A 112 -4.16 -7.71 10.42
C SER A 112 -3.99 -8.27 11.83
N ALA A 113 -3.80 -7.40 12.83
CA ALA A 113 -3.65 -7.79 14.23
C ALA A 113 -4.92 -8.47 14.78
N ALA A 114 -6.11 -7.99 14.38
CA ALA A 114 -7.36 -8.65 14.73
C ALA A 114 -7.44 -10.06 14.11
N GLY A 115 -7.03 -10.21 12.84
CA GLY A 115 -6.99 -11.51 12.16
C GLY A 115 -6.05 -12.52 12.82
N THR A 116 -4.86 -12.09 13.24
CA THR A 116 -3.91 -12.98 13.94
C THR A 116 -4.44 -13.42 15.30
N LEU A 117 -4.96 -12.48 16.11
CA LEU A 117 -5.54 -12.79 17.42
C LEU A 117 -6.74 -13.74 17.33
N LEU A 118 -7.61 -13.56 16.34
CA LEU A 118 -8.75 -14.46 16.11
C LEU A 118 -8.28 -15.86 15.73
N THR A 119 -7.23 -15.97 14.91
CA THR A 119 -6.67 -17.26 14.49
C THR A 119 -6.06 -18.02 15.67
N GLU A 120 -5.32 -17.34 16.54
CA GLU A 120 -4.78 -17.93 17.77
C GLU A 120 -5.88 -18.45 18.71
N GLN A 121 -6.94 -17.67 18.91
CA GLN A 121 -8.07 -18.09 19.76
C GLN A 121 -8.81 -19.32 19.21
N VAL A 122 -8.95 -19.42 17.88
CA VAL A 122 -9.59 -20.56 17.22
C VAL A 122 -8.73 -21.82 17.34
N LEU A 123 -7.41 -21.70 17.21
CA LEU A 123 -6.48 -22.82 17.34
C LEU A 123 -6.34 -23.31 18.79
N VAL A 124 -6.31 -22.41 19.78
CA VAL A 124 -6.23 -22.78 21.21
C VAL A 124 -7.51 -23.48 21.71
N ARG A 125 -8.65 -23.25 21.06
CA ARG A 125 -9.94 -23.89 21.41
C ARG A 125 -10.18 -25.25 20.73
N ARG A 126 -9.30 -25.70 19.83
CA ARG A 126 -9.38 -27.04 19.22
C ARG A 126 -8.41 -28.00 19.87
#